data_AF-A0A820A5G1-F1
#
_entry.id   AF-A0A820A5G1-F1
#
_cell.length_a   1.000
_cell.length_b   1.000
_cell.length_c   1.000
_cell.angle_alpha   90.00
_cell.angle_beta   90.00
_cell.angle_gamma   90.00
#
_symmetry.space_group_name_H-M   'P 1'
#
loop_
_entity.id
_entity.type
_entity.pdbx_description
1 polymer ?
#
loop_
_entity_poly.entity_id
_entity_poly.type
_entity_poly.pdbx_seq_one_letter_code
_entity_poly.pdbx_strand_id
1 'polypeptide(L)'
;MNYRISQTNEQVRKALNELSTVPLHEKDQLRCEMKLNNVFTNYHEPPIDFMPTYKFDSNTDVYDTSEKLRTPSWTDRILYHTKRSMVRYINNELELQSIQPIHYSCAKTIRFSDHRPVSGLYLVAIKYKYDDKCLNRIREELIREFDREENDSIPTIDVYPRPPAILFNNIRYLDKVSYSLLIKNIGECSCTFSIYSSSAFEPTRPIKVKQLSDEPFFDCLTFTPNPPYILQINEEQHIDISFQMKSQYSWLFGKQLNEILILHVENGADTFITLDITLDMGPFGLSFNQFPPTLFDSEKRQYIYSIDKNTSSERIIEMKNDPPALYISLIDCLKERNDLNLLNIFNSDIQDAIDLIPIRNQIYEHNYNFQNYSSVHLFMILLHLLQSLPEPLISRDIQDKMFLGNNTTSNRSYQLPSGSSIQSHIPNENSSQQQHMAKAVGFIIEQLQPKQRNLFFRFLLLLQKSWPTSEQIKRNDNDTQQSILNVCIDVLALSILHAHANRNQRHNFLLACLNDEKKKNFK
;
A
#
# COMPACT_ATOMS: atom_id res chain seq x y z
N MET A 1 -34.81 26.18 -57.41
CA MET A 1 -33.85 26.44 -58.51
C MET A 1 -34.18 27.72 -59.30
N ASN A 2 -35.38 28.32 -59.15
CA ASN A 2 -35.74 29.67 -59.63
C ASN A 2 -35.65 29.97 -61.14
N TYR A 3 -35.38 28.97 -61.97
CA TYR A 3 -35.52 29.05 -63.42
C TYR A 3 -36.96 29.42 -63.84
N ARG A 4 -37.07 30.21 -64.90
CA ARG A 4 -38.31 30.80 -65.41
C ARG A 4 -38.65 30.27 -66.80
N ILE A 5 -39.89 30.49 -67.22
CA ILE A 5 -40.26 30.32 -68.62
C ILE A 5 -39.81 31.57 -69.38
N SER A 6 -38.96 31.40 -70.40
CA SER A 6 -38.46 32.46 -71.27
C SER A 6 -39.50 32.86 -72.32
N GLN A 7 -40.65 33.36 -71.88
CA GLN A 7 -41.75 33.81 -72.73
C GLN A 7 -42.55 34.94 -72.06
N THR A 8 -43.30 35.74 -72.84
CA THR A 8 -44.10 36.84 -72.29
C THR A 8 -45.24 36.32 -71.41
N ASN A 9 -45.59 37.06 -70.37
CA ASN A 9 -46.60 36.62 -69.40
C ASN A 9 -47.97 36.33 -70.07
N GLU A 10 -48.39 37.20 -71.00
CA GLU A 10 -49.62 37.01 -71.78
C GLU A 10 -49.64 35.68 -72.53
N GLN A 11 -48.53 35.32 -73.18
CA GLN A 11 -48.41 34.07 -73.94
C GLN A 11 -48.41 32.85 -73.01
N VAL A 12 -47.72 32.94 -71.86
CA VAL A 12 -47.72 31.86 -70.86
C VAL A 12 -49.12 31.65 -70.29
N ARG A 13 -49.81 32.72 -69.87
CA ARG A 13 -51.18 32.63 -69.34
C ARG A 13 -52.18 32.14 -70.38
N LYS A 14 -52.04 32.57 -71.64
CA LYS A 14 -52.84 32.04 -72.75
C LYS A 14 -52.66 30.53 -72.90
N ALA A 15 -51.43 30.04 -72.93
CA ALA A 15 -51.13 28.62 -73.04
C ALA A 15 -51.65 27.81 -71.83
N LEU A 16 -51.60 28.38 -70.62
CA LEU A 16 -52.16 27.76 -69.41
C LEU A 16 -53.69 27.69 -69.43
N ASN A 17 -54.37 28.72 -69.94
CA ASN A 17 -55.83 28.72 -70.11
C ASN A 17 -56.29 27.69 -71.15
N GLU A 18 -55.49 27.46 -72.18
CA GLU A 18 -55.72 26.43 -73.21
C GLU A 18 -55.31 25.01 -72.72
N LEU A 19 -54.86 24.88 -71.46
CA LEU A 19 -54.33 23.66 -70.85
C LEU A 19 -53.18 23.02 -71.65
N SER A 20 -52.49 23.81 -72.47
CA SER A 20 -51.42 23.36 -73.35
C SER A 20 -50.06 23.77 -72.79
N THR A 21 -49.49 22.93 -71.92
CA THR A 21 -48.18 23.18 -71.29
C THR A 21 -47.00 22.69 -72.12
N VAL A 22 -47.23 21.85 -73.13
CA VAL A 22 -46.18 21.27 -73.98
C VAL A 22 -45.29 22.35 -74.64
N PRO A 23 -45.85 23.42 -75.27
CA PRO A 23 -45.02 24.47 -75.86
C PRO A 23 -44.17 25.23 -74.83
N LEU A 24 -44.64 25.30 -73.58
CA LEU A 24 -43.96 26.02 -72.50
C LEU A 24 -42.72 25.26 -71.99
N HIS A 25 -42.70 23.93 -72.10
CA HIS A 25 -41.54 23.13 -71.71
C HIS A 25 -40.30 23.41 -72.56
N GLU A 26 -40.47 23.73 -73.84
CA GLU A 26 -39.37 24.11 -74.75
C GLU A 26 -38.85 25.53 -74.48
N LYS A 27 -39.57 26.31 -73.67
CA LYS A 27 -39.17 27.66 -73.23
C LYS A 27 -38.77 27.69 -71.76
N ASP A 28 -38.80 26.55 -71.06
CA ASP A 28 -38.36 26.44 -69.67
C ASP A 28 -36.84 26.55 -69.58
N GLN A 29 -36.33 27.55 -68.86
CA GLN A 29 -34.90 27.84 -68.81
C GLN A 29 -34.09 26.65 -68.27
N LEU A 30 -34.55 25.94 -67.24
CA LEU A 30 -33.80 24.82 -66.69
C LEU A 30 -33.68 23.69 -67.72
N ARG A 31 -34.77 23.33 -68.39
CA ARG A 31 -34.75 22.30 -69.43
C ARG A 31 -33.84 22.71 -70.59
N CYS A 32 -33.83 23.97 -70.98
CA CYS A 32 -32.92 24.49 -72.01
C CYS A 32 -31.45 24.38 -71.58
N GLU A 33 -31.11 24.88 -70.39
CA GLU A 33 -29.73 24.86 -69.88
C GLU A 33 -29.22 23.42 -69.65
N MET A 34 -30.09 22.50 -69.21
CA MET A 34 -29.76 21.07 -69.10
C MET A 34 -29.59 20.40 -70.46
N LYS A 35 -30.47 20.68 -71.45
CA LYS A 35 -30.33 20.17 -72.84
C LYS A 35 -29.02 20.65 -73.49
N LEU A 36 -28.59 21.88 -73.20
CA LEU A 36 -27.32 22.44 -73.66
C LEU A 36 -26.11 21.95 -72.86
N ASN A 37 -26.31 21.14 -71.81
CA ASN A 37 -25.29 20.69 -70.86
C ASN A 37 -24.54 21.83 -70.13
N ASN A 38 -25.13 23.03 -70.05
CA ASN A 38 -24.54 24.18 -69.34
C ASN A 38 -24.58 24.01 -67.81
N VAL A 39 -25.59 23.29 -67.31
CA VAL A 39 -25.84 23.05 -65.87
C VAL A 39 -26.34 21.63 -65.64
N PHE A 40 -26.14 21.12 -64.42
CA PHE A 40 -26.61 19.82 -63.95
C PHE A 40 -26.32 18.66 -64.93
N THR A 41 -25.11 18.64 -65.51
CA THR A 41 -24.65 17.57 -66.40
C THR A 41 -24.82 16.20 -65.73
N ASN A 42 -25.35 15.21 -66.46
CA ASN A 42 -25.68 13.86 -66.00
C ASN A 42 -26.82 13.75 -64.97
N TYR A 43 -27.45 14.86 -64.57
CA TYR A 43 -28.70 14.80 -63.82
C TYR A 43 -29.89 14.64 -64.77
N HIS A 44 -30.91 13.96 -64.28
CA HIS A 44 -32.14 13.66 -64.97
C HIS A 44 -33.32 14.25 -64.19
N GLU A 45 -34.25 14.88 -64.89
CA GLU A 45 -35.56 15.28 -64.36
C GLU A 45 -36.62 14.33 -64.91
N PRO A 46 -37.55 13.78 -64.10
CA PRO A 46 -38.70 13.08 -64.63
C PRO A 46 -39.57 14.02 -65.51
N PRO A 47 -40.36 13.49 -66.45
CA PRO A 47 -41.31 14.30 -67.21
C PRO A 47 -42.25 15.07 -66.29
N ILE A 48 -42.41 16.38 -66.55
CA ILE A 48 -43.33 17.25 -65.81
C ILE A 48 -44.70 17.16 -66.48
N ASP A 49 -45.72 16.70 -65.76
CA ASP A 49 -47.11 16.59 -66.22
C ASP A 49 -48.06 17.56 -65.49
N PHE A 50 -47.52 18.41 -64.61
CA PHE A 50 -48.27 19.36 -63.80
C PHE A 50 -48.04 20.82 -64.23
N MET A 51 -49.00 21.68 -63.89
CA MET A 51 -48.96 23.12 -64.17
C MET A 51 -47.83 23.83 -63.41
N PRO A 52 -47.34 24.98 -63.90
CA PRO A 52 -46.37 25.81 -63.19
C PRO A 52 -46.71 26.00 -61.71
N THR A 53 -45.72 25.77 -60.84
CA THR A 53 -45.92 25.75 -59.39
C THR A 53 -45.70 27.10 -58.72
N TYR A 54 -45.37 28.13 -59.48
CA TYR A 54 -45.16 29.49 -59.03
C TYR A 54 -45.69 30.47 -60.10
N LYS A 55 -46.15 31.68 -59.79
CA LYS A 55 -46.43 32.25 -58.46
C LYS A 55 -47.94 32.33 -58.28
N PHE A 56 -48.46 31.96 -57.13
CA PHE A 56 -49.87 32.06 -56.79
C PHE A 56 -50.14 33.20 -55.81
N ASP A 57 -51.35 33.77 -55.84
CA ASP A 57 -51.83 34.61 -54.76
C ASP A 57 -52.10 33.74 -53.51
N SER A 58 -51.73 34.24 -52.34
CA SER A 58 -51.79 33.49 -51.08
C SER A 58 -53.17 32.85 -50.84
N ASN A 59 -53.19 31.57 -50.50
CA ASN A 59 -54.40 30.77 -50.25
C ASN A 59 -55.32 30.56 -51.47
N THR A 60 -54.89 30.89 -52.68
CA THR A 60 -55.69 30.72 -53.91
C THR A 60 -54.97 29.91 -54.98
N ASP A 61 -55.70 29.33 -55.92
CA ASP A 61 -55.14 28.73 -57.15
C ASP A 61 -55.02 29.74 -58.31
N VAL A 62 -55.14 31.03 -58.00
CA VAL A 62 -54.99 32.12 -58.98
C VAL A 62 -53.52 32.51 -59.08
N TYR A 63 -52.98 32.56 -60.29
CA TYR A 63 -51.62 33.02 -60.52
C TYR A 63 -51.49 34.53 -60.28
N ASP A 64 -50.39 34.92 -59.63
CA ASP A 64 -50.03 36.26 -59.14
C ASP A 64 -50.76 37.40 -59.86
N THR A 65 -51.67 38.06 -59.15
CA THR A 65 -52.42 39.23 -59.61
C THR A 65 -51.87 40.56 -59.10
N SER A 66 -50.76 40.52 -58.36
CA SER A 66 -50.06 41.72 -57.90
C SER A 66 -49.58 42.60 -59.06
N GLU A 67 -49.24 43.86 -58.79
CA GLU A 67 -48.69 44.81 -59.76
C GLU A 67 -47.48 44.26 -60.54
N LYS A 68 -46.69 43.39 -59.91
CA LYS A 68 -45.51 42.77 -60.52
C LYS A 68 -45.88 41.69 -61.55
N LEU A 69 -47.12 41.21 -61.52
CA LEU A 69 -47.73 40.22 -62.41
C LEU A 69 -46.69 39.20 -62.86
N ARG A 70 -46.18 38.37 -61.94
CA ARG A 70 -45.12 37.41 -62.27
C ARG A 70 -45.63 36.37 -63.27
N THR A 71 -44.76 36.03 -64.22
CA THR A 71 -45.03 34.96 -65.18
C THR A 71 -45.05 33.62 -64.44
N PRO A 72 -46.11 32.80 -64.60
CA PRO A 72 -46.13 31.46 -64.06
C PRO A 72 -44.91 30.65 -64.51
N SER A 73 -44.24 29.92 -63.61
CA SER A 73 -43.04 29.12 -63.90
C SER A 73 -42.93 27.95 -62.93
N TRP A 74 -42.18 26.93 -63.32
CA TRP A 74 -41.85 25.80 -62.44
C TRP A 74 -40.49 26.04 -61.77
N THR A 75 -40.50 26.67 -60.59
CA THR A 75 -39.28 27.09 -59.90
C THR A 75 -38.67 26.03 -58.98
N ASP A 76 -39.49 25.02 -58.64
CA ASP A 76 -39.17 23.92 -57.72
C ASP A 76 -39.08 22.61 -58.50
N ARG A 77 -37.97 21.90 -58.29
CA ARG A 77 -37.47 20.86 -59.21
C ARG A 77 -36.79 19.77 -58.40
N ILE A 78 -37.02 18.51 -58.76
CA ILE A 78 -36.31 17.36 -58.17
C ILE A 78 -35.54 16.65 -59.28
N LEU A 79 -34.21 16.71 -59.19
CA LEU A 79 -33.29 16.08 -60.12
C LEU A 79 -32.59 14.89 -59.45
N TYR A 80 -32.25 13.86 -60.21
CA TYR A 80 -31.44 12.73 -59.73
C TYR A 80 -30.29 12.42 -60.69
N HIS A 81 -29.19 11.92 -60.15
CA HIS A 81 -28.03 11.52 -60.94
C HIS A 81 -27.64 10.09 -60.58
N THR A 82 -27.40 9.27 -61.60
CA THR A 82 -26.91 7.91 -61.48
C THR A 82 -25.73 7.69 -62.42
N LYS A 83 -24.71 6.95 -61.94
CA LYS A 83 -23.56 6.52 -62.75
C LYS A 83 -23.88 5.30 -63.63
N ARG A 84 -25.05 4.68 -63.48
CA ARG A 84 -25.46 3.44 -64.16
C ARG A 84 -26.76 3.67 -64.92
N SER A 85 -26.97 2.88 -65.99
CA SER A 85 -28.26 2.83 -66.70
C SER A 85 -29.41 2.61 -65.71
N MET A 86 -30.61 3.12 -66.01
CA MET A 86 -31.78 2.92 -65.15
C MET A 86 -32.13 1.44 -65.05
N VAL A 87 -32.01 0.70 -66.15
CA VAL A 87 -32.49 -0.68 -66.25
C VAL A 87 -31.55 -1.52 -67.12
N ARG A 88 -31.44 -2.82 -66.82
CA ARG A 88 -30.82 -3.83 -67.69
C ARG A 88 -31.69 -5.07 -67.76
N TYR A 89 -31.72 -5.70 -68.93
CA TYR A 89 -32.33 -7.01 -69.09
C TYR A 89 -31.29 -8.09 -68.82
N ILE A 90 -31.58 -8.98 -67.88
CA ILE A 90 -30.80 -10.21 -67.66
C ILE A 90 -31.80 -11.36 -67.80
N ASN A 91 -31.51 -12.32 -68.69
CA ASN A 91 -32.38 -13.47 -68.95
C ASN A 91 -33.85 -13.12 -69.26
N ASN A 92 -34.09 -12.08 -70.06
CA ASN A 92 -35.42 -11.52 -70.37
C ASN A 92 -36.20 -10.95 -69.16
N GLU A 93 -35.59 -10.81 -67.99
CA GLU A 93 -36.18 -10.14 -66.83
C GLU A 93 -35.61 -8.73 -66.67
N LEU A 94 -36.49 -7.80 -66.28
CA LEU A 94 -36.18 -6.38 -66.10
C LEU A 94 -35.59 -6.14 -64.71
N GLU A 95 -34.28 -5.89 -64.61
CA GLU A 95 -33.63 -5.57 -63.33
C GLU A 95 -33.33 -4.07 -63.23
N LEU A 96 -33.82 -3.43 -62.17
CA LEU A 96 -33.49 -2.04 -61.86
C LEU A 96 -32.01 -1.94 -61.48
N GLN A 97 -31.23 -1.16 -62.23
CA GLN A 97 -29.79 -1.04 -62.00
C GLN A 97 -29.39 0.17 -61.15
N SER A 98 -30.26 1.17 -61.05
CA SER A 98 -29.99 2.38 -60.29
C SER A 98 -31.24 3.05 -59.73
N ILE A 99 -31.76 4.07 -60.40
CA ILE A 99 -32.87 4.89 -59.91
C ILE A 99 -33.97 4.89 -60.98
N GLN A 100 -35.20 4.59 -60.56
CA GLN A 100 -36.40 4.70 -61.39
C GLN A 100 -37.39 5.67 -60.73
N PRO A 101 -37.78 6.77 -61.41
CA PRO A 101 -38.86 7.61 -60.93
C PRO A 101 -40.20 6.86 -61.06
N ILE A 102 -40.94 6.77 -59.96
CA ILE A 102 -42.30 6.20 -59.91
C ILE A 102 -43.35 7.30 -60.04
N HIS A 103 -43.14 8.44 -59.37
CA HIS A 103 -44.08 9.55 -59.35
C HIS A 103 -43.32 10.88 -59.29
N TYR A 104 -43.78 11.89 -60.03
CA TYR A 104 -43.27 13.25 -59.96
C TYR A 104 -44.42 14.22 -60.19
N SER A 105 -44.86 14.94 -59.16
CA SER A 105 -46.05 15.78 -59.23
C SER A 105 -45.98 16.97 -58.28
N CYS A 106 -47.04 17.79 -58.27
CA CYS A 106 -47.20 18.87 -57.31
C CYS A 106 -48.45 18.71 -56.43
N ALA A 107 -48.33 19.10 -55.17
CA ALA A 107 -49.41 19.07 -54.20
C ALA A 107 -50.32 20.31 -54.34
N LYS A 108 -51.27 20.26 -55.28
CA LYS A 108 -52.20 21.37 -55.57
C LYS A 108 -53.08 21.78 -54.39
N THR A 109 -53.36 20.86 -53.47
CA THR A 109 -54.23 21.11 -52.29
C THR A 109 -53.55 21.97 -51.22
N ILE A 110 -52.22 22.11 -51.26
CA ILE A 110 -51.45 22.89 -50.31
C ILE A 110 -51.28 24.33 -50.84
N ARG A 111 -51.95 25.29 -50.20
CA ARG A 111 -52.10 26.67 -50.73
C ARG A 111 -51.57 27.80 -49.84
N PHE A 112 -50.97 27.47 -48.70
CA PHE A 112 -50.52 28.48 -47.72
C PHE A 112 -49.34 29.33 -48.22
N SER A 113 -48.68 28.91 -49.30
CA SER A 113 -47.56 29.60 -49.95
C SER A 113 -47.93 30.00 -51.38
N ASP A 114 -47.23 30.99 -51.91
CA ASP A 114 -47.23 31.38 -53.32
C ASP A 114 -46.54 30.35 -54.24
N HIS A 115 -46.02 29.27 -53.66
CA HIS A 115 -45.53 28.06 -54.35
C HIS A 115 -46.45 26.85 -54.11
N ARG A 116 -46.46 25.91 -55.06
CA ARG A 116 -47.01 24.56 -54.87
C ARG A 116 -45.88 23.56 -54.62
N PRO A 117 -45.89 22.82 -53.49
CA PRO A 117 -44.86 21.82 -53.19
C PRO A 117 -44.76 20.78 -54.31
N VAL A 118 -43.54 20.47 -54.72
CA VAL A 118 -43.23 19.42 -55.70
C VAL A 118 -42.73 18.19 -54.94
N SER A 119 -43.24 17.00 -55.28
CA SER A 119 -42.84 15.73 -54.69
C SER A 119 -42.41 14.74 -55.76
N GLY A 120 -41.48 13.86 -55.40
CA GLY A 120 -40.99 12.79 -56.26
C GLY A 120 -40.82 11.50 -55.47
N LEU A 121 -41.33 10.40 -56.00
CA LEU A 121 -41.15 9.04 -55.47
C LEU A 121 -40.22 8.27 -56.42
N TYR A 122 -39.17 7.69 -55.86
CA TYR A 122 -38.14 6.99 -56.63
C TYR A 122 -37.90 5.59 -56.05
N LEU A 123 -37.81 4.58 -56.91
CA LEU A 123 -37.28 3.27 -56.56
C LEU A 123 -35.77 3.28 -56.76
N VAL A 124 -35.00 2.87 -55.75
CA VAL A 124 -33.53 2.90 -55.78
C VAL A 124 -32.97 1.50 -55.52
N ALA A 125 -32.20 0.98 -56.48
CA ALA A 125 -31.48 -0.28 -56.34
C ALA A 125 -30.17 -0.06 -55.58
N ILE A 126 -30.05 -0.70 -54.42
CA ILE A 126 -28.85 -0.69 -53.59
C ILE A 126 -28.17 -2.05 -53.74
N LYS A 127 -26.91 -2.07 -54.21
CA LYS A 127 -26.12 -3.30 -54.23
C LYS A 127 -25.65 -3.60 -52.81
N TYR A 128 -26.38 -4.47 -52.10
CA TYR A 128 -25.96 -5.02 -50.81
C TYR A 128 -25.43 -6.43 -51.02
N LYS A 129 -24.10 -6.60 -51.04
CA LYS A 129 -23.46 -7.93 -51.13
C LYS A 129 -22.40 -8.04 -50.04
N TYR A 130 -22.65 -8.87 -49.04
CA TYR A 130 -21.65 -9.36 -48.09
C TYR A 130 -21.39 -10.84 -48.40
N ASP A 131 -20.14 -11.27 -48.25
CA ASP A 131 -19.75 -12.68 -48.37
C ASP A 131 -19.66 -13.28 -46.96
N ASP A 132 -20.66 -14.08 -46.57
CA ASP A 132 -20.72 -14.76 -45.27
C ASP A 132 -19.45 -15.52 -44.93
N LYS A 133 -18.84 -16.18 -45.92
CA LYS A 133 -17.64 -16.98 -45.71
C LYS A 133 -16.43 -16.10 -45.41
N CYS A 134 -16.28 -15.00 -46.15
CA CYS A 134 -15.19 -14.06 -45.94
C CYS A 134 -15.30 -13.35 -44.59
N LEU A 135 -16.51 -12.91 -44.19
CA LEU A 135 -16.73 -12.28 -42.89
C LEU A 135 -16.43 -13.23 -41.74
N ASN A 136 -16.93 -14.47 -41.81
CA ASN A 136 -16.72 -15.45 -40.74
C ASN A 136 -15.23 -15.80 -40.61
N ARG A 137 -14.51 -15.95 -41.73
CA ARG A 137 -13.06 -16.16 -41.71
C ARG A 137 -12.32 -14.98 -41.05
N ILE A 138 -12.62 -13.74 -41.45
CA ILE A 138 -11.99 -12.55 -40.86
C ILE A 138 -12.33 -12.45 -39.36
N ARG A 139 -13.58 -12.76 -38.98
CA ARG A 139 -14.01 -12.74 -37.59
C ARG A 139 -13.26 -13.78 -36.75
N GLU A 140 -13.09 -15.00 -37.25
CA GLU A 140 -12.31 -16.04 -36.58
C GLU A 140 -10.82 -15.67 -36.47
N GLU A 141 -10.24 -15.05 -37.51
CA GLU A 141 -8.87 -14.54 -37.49
C GLU A 141 -8.70 -13.47 -36.41
N LEU A 142 -9.61 -12.48 -36.36
CA LEU A 142 -9.59 -11.43 -35.35
C LEU A 142 -9.76 -11.97 -33.93
N ILE A 143 -10.69 -12.92 -33.71
CA ILE A 143 -10.87 -13.54 -32.39
C ILE A 143 -9.58 -14.22 -31.94
N ARG A 144 -8.92 -14.99 -32.81
CA ARG A 144 -7.65 -15.66 -32.47
C ARG A 144 -6.52 -14.67 -32.20
N GLU A 145 -6.52 -13.53 -32.88
CA GLU A 145 -5.56 -12.46 -32.66
C GLU A 145 -5.80 -11.80 -31.29
N PHE A 146 -7.05 -11.47 -30.97
CA PHE A 146 -7.43 -10.96 -29.64
C PHE A 146 -7.12 -11.96 -28.52
N ASP A 147 -7.46 -13.25 -28.67
CA ASP A 147 -7.16 -14.28 -27.69
C ASP A 147 -5.64 -14.39 -27.45
N ARG A 148 -4.83 -14.22 -28.51
CA ARG A 148 -3.37 -14.22 -28.39
C ARG A 148 -2.88 -12.99 -27.65
N GLU A 149 -3.33 -11.79 -28.04
CA GLU A 149 -2.94 -10.55 -27.37
C GLU A 149 -3.36 -10.52 -25.90
N GLU A 150 -4.54 -11.05 -25.56
CA GLU A 150 -4.97 -11.19 -24.17
C GLU A 150 -4.05 -12.13 -23.39
N ASN A 151 -3.70 -13.30 -23.95
CA ASN A 151 -2.78 -14.24 -23.31
C ASN A 151 -1.36 -13.68 -23.17
N ASP A 152 -0.83 -13.02 -24.20
CA ASP A 152 0.49 -12.37 -24.18
C ASP A 152 0.52 -11.20 -23.18
N SER A 153 -0.64 -10.62 -22.87
CA SER A 153 -0.81 -9.57 -21.85
C SER A 153 -0.93 -10.11 -20.42
N ILE A 154 -0.97 -11.43 -20.20
CA ILE A 154 -0.99 -12.01 -18.85
C ILE A 154 0.43 -12.03 -18.29
N PRO A 155 0.71 -11.27 -17.22
CA PRO A 155 2.04 -11.22 -16.62
C PRO A 155 2.44 -12.58 -16.05
N THR A 156 3.61 -13.08 -16.45
CA THR A 156 4.12 -14.38 -16.01
C THR A 156 5.55 -14.24 -15.51
N ILE A 157 5.80 -14.69 -14.28
CA ILE A 157 7.13 -14.65 -13.67
C ILE A 157 7.57 -16.04 -13.21
N ASP A 158 8.88 -16.23 -13.17
CA ASP A 158 9.52 -17.38 -12.53
C ASP A 158 10.29 -16.91 -11.29
N VAL A 159 10.22 -17.69 -10.21
CA VAL A 159 10.96 -17.47 -8.96
C VAL A 159 11.94 -18.61 -8.75
N TYR A 160 13.18 -18.28 -8.40
CA TYR A 160 14.23 -19.26 -8.13
C TYR A 160 14.78 -19.13 -6.70
N PRO A 161 15.09 -20.27 -6.04
CA PRO A 161 15.04 -21.65 -6.57
C PRO A 161 13.60 -22.18 -6.78
N ARG A 162 13.44 -23.32 -7.47
CA ARG A 162 12.14 -24.00 -7.67
C ARG A 162 12.13 -25.36 -6.96
N PRO A 163 11.17 -25.65 -6.05
CA PRO A 163 10.18 -24.71 -5.52
C PRO A 163 10.83 -23.57 -4.73
N PRO A 164 10.22 -22.37 -4.68
CA PRO A 164 10.78 -21.24 -3.97
C PRO A 164 10.68 -21.45 -2.46
N ALA A 165 11.84 -21.67 -1.85
CA ALA A 165 11.98 -21.93 -0.44
C ALA A 165 13.16 -21.15 0.14
N ILE A 166 12.93 -20.49 1.27
CA ILE A 166 13.91 -19.76 2.05
C ILE A 166 14.09 -20.49 3.36
N LEU A 167 15.33 -20.87 3.65
CA LEU A 167 15.70 -21.59 4.86
C LEU A 167 16.72 -20.76 5.63
N PHE A 168 16.33 -20.27 6.80
CA PHE A 168 17.25 -19.64 7.73
C PHE A 168 17.46 -20.56 8.93
N ASN A 169 18.66 -21.15 9.01
CA ASN A 169 18.95 -22.17 10.02
C ASN A 169 19.83 -21.64 11.15
N ASN A 170 19.56 -22.13 12.37
CA ASN A 170 20.37 -21.89 13.57
C ASN A 170 20.62 -20.40 13.85
N ILE A 171 19.60 -19.58 13.67
CA ILE A 171 19.71 -18.13 13.86
C ILE A 171 19.75 -17.85 15.35
N ARG A 172 20.76 -17.10 15.77
CA ARG A 172 20.92 -16.65 17.15
C ARG A 172 20.47 -15.20 17.29
N TYR A 173 20.20 -14.78 18.52
CA TYR A 173 19.85 -13.39 18.81
C TYR A 173 20.94 -12.43 18.32
N LEU A 174 20.53 -11.32 17.68
CA LEU A 174 21.35 -10.32 16.95
C LEU A 174 21.86 -10.73 15.56
N ASP A 175 21.64 -11.96 15.11
CA ASP A 175 21.97 -12.30 13.72
C ASP A 175 21.09 -11.51 12.75
N LYS A 176 21.72 -11.03 11.69
CA LYS A 176 21.06 -10.54 10.48
C LYS A 176 21.46 -11.48 9.36
N VAL A 177 20.49 -12.24 8.86
CA VAL A 177 20.69 -13.20 7.76
C VAL A 177 19.89 -12.74 6.55
N SER A 178 20.41 -12.99 5.36
CA SER A 178 19.79 -12.57 4.11
C SER A 178 19.79 -13.71 3.11
N TYR A 179 18.70 -13.84 2.35
CA TYR A 179 18.55 -14.79 1.26
C TYR A 179 18.12 -14.04 0.00
N SER A 180 18.81 -14.28 -1.12
CA SER A 180 18.51 -13.64 -2.40
C SER A 180 17.64 -14.56 -3.27
N LEU A 181 16.42 -14.13 -3.57
CA LEU A 181 15.59 -14.76 -4.59
C LEU A 181 15.87 -14.11 -5.95
N LEU A 182 15.97 -14.94 -7.00
CA LEU A 182 16.01 -14.46 -8.37
C LEU A 182 14.60 -14.56 -8.96
N ILE A 183 14.06 -13.44 -9.42
CA ILE A 183 12.76 -13.35 -10.06
C ILE A 183 12.98 -12.90 -11.49
N LYS A 184 12.38 -13.64 -12.43
CA LYS A 184 12.50 -13.37 -13.86
C LYS A 184 11.13 -13.16 -14.46
N ASN A 185 10.96 -12.10 -15.22
CA ASN A 185 9.78 -11.95 -16.07
C ASN A 185 9.96 -12.81 -17.33
N ILE A 186 9.12 -13.83 -17.47
CA ILE A 186 9.11 -14.76 -18.61
C ILE A 186 7.88 -14.59 -19.50
N GLY A 187 7.02 -13.61 -19.18
CA GLY A 187 5.86 -13.24 -20.00
C GLY A 187 6.22 -12.27 -21.13
N GLU A 188 5.22 -11.95 -21.95
CA GLU A 188 5.34 -11.05 -23.10
C GLU A 188 4.94 -9.60 -22.78
N CYS A 189 4.66 -9.29 -21.50
CA CYS A 189 4.36 -7.95 -21.01
C CYS A 189 5.20 -7.58 -19.78
N SER A 190 5.32 -6.28 -19.50
CA SER A 190 5.90 -5.84 -18.23
C SER A 190 4.97 -6.18 -17.06
N CYS A 191 5.54 -6.38 -15.87
CA CYS A 191 4.78 -6.80 -14.71
C CYS A 191 5.14 -5.98 -13.48
N THR A 192 4.15 -5.72 -12.63
CA THR A 192 4.34 -5.17 -11.29
C THR A 192 3.98 -6.25 -10.27
N PHE A 193 4.83 -6.44 -9.26
CA PHE A 193 4.56 -7.41 -8.21
C PHE A 193 4.96 -6.91 -6.83
N SER A 194 4.43 -7.56 -5.80
CA SER A 194 4.71 -7.29 -4.39
C SER A 194 4.71 -8.57 -3.57
N ILE A 195 5.48 -8.60 -2.47
CA ILE A 195 5.57 -9.75 -1.57
C ILE A 195 4.91 -9.38 -0.24
N TYR A 196 4.03 -10.23 0.27
CA TYR A 196 3.39 -10.07 1.58
C TYR A 196 3.31 -11.40 2.33
N SER A 197 3.07 -11.34 3.64
CA SER A 197 2.75 -12.54 4.43
C SER A 197 1.34 -13.04 4.13
N SER A 198 1.16 -14.36 4.07
CA SER A 198 -0.15 -14.99 3.92
C SER A 198 -1.17 -14.59 5.00
N SER A 199 -0.74 -14.22 6.21
CA SER A 199 -1.66 -13.77 7.27
C SER A 199 -2.14 -12.32 7.07
N ALA A 200 -1.41 -11.53 6.27
CA ALA A 200 -1.74 -10.14 5.97
C ALA A 200 -2.68 -9.96 4.76
N PHE A 201 -2.97 -11.02 4.01
CA PHE A 201 -3.72 -10.94 2.76
C PHE A 201 -5.24 -10.91 2.96
N GLU A 202 -5.89 -9.80 2.60
CA GLU A 202 -7.36 -9.69 2.45
C GLU A 202 -7.71 -9.31 0.99
N PRO A 203 -8.42 -10.18 0.23
CA PRO A 203 -8.57 -10.01 -1.23
C PRO A 203 -9.56 -8.90 -1.68
N THR A 204 -10.26 -8.21 -0.77
CA THR A 204 -11.39 -7.33 -1.14
C THR A 204 -11.32 -5.89 -0.63
N ARG A 205 -10.15 -5.39 -0.25
CA ARG A 205 -9.98 -3.96 0.09
C ARG A 205 -8.74 -3.38 -0.59
N PRO A 206 -8.82 -2.16 -1.16
CA PRO A 206 -7.62 -1.45 -1.57
C PRO A 206 -6.71 -1.33 -0.35
N ILE A 207 -5.43 -1.61 -0.56
CA ILE A 207 -4.36 -1.69 0.44
C ILE A 207 -4.29 -0.36 1.19
N LYS A 208 -5.12 -0.19 2.21
CA LYS A 208 -4.72 0.57 3.38
C LYS A 208 -3.73 -0.34 4.05
N VAL A 209 -2.46 0.06 4.02
CA VAL A 209 -1.39 -0.44 4.90
C VAL A 209 -2.03 -0.71 6.26
N LYS A 210 -2.42 -1.97 6.51
CA LYS A 210 -2.83 -2.40 7.85
C LYS A 210 -1.59 -2.12 8.68
N GLN A 211 -1.78 -1.37 9.77
CA GLN A 211 -0.71 -1.12 10.71
C GLN A 211 -0.02 -2.46 11.00
N LEU A 212 1.28 -2.49 10.73
CA LEU A 212 2.24 -3.58 10.90
C LEU A 212 2.34 -4.01 12.39
N SER A 213 1.22 -4.35 13.04
CA SER A 213 1.19 -4.54 14.50
C SER A 213 0.68 -5.88 14.98
N ASP A 214 0.05 -6.68 14.12
CA ASP A 214 -0.64 -7.90 14.56
C ASP A 214 0.08 -9.20 14.16
N GLU A 215 1.13 -9.11 13.33
CA GLU A 215 1.89 -10.27 12.82
C GLU A 215 3.38 -10.15 13.21
N PRO A 216 3.85 -10.93 14.21
CA PRO A 216 5.14 -10.68 14.86
C PRO A 216 6.37 -10.91 13.96
N PHE A 217 6.24 -11.71 12.89
CA PHE A 217 7.38 -12.15 12.07
C PHE A 217 7.66 -11.26 10.87
N PHE A 218 6.63 -10.77 10.19
CA PHE A 218 6.81 -9.93 9.00
C PHE A 218 7.57 -8.63 9.32
N ASP A 219 7.35 -8.12 10.53
CA ASP A 219 8.09 -7.00 11.11
C ASP A 219 9.61 -7.23 11.24
N CYS A 220 10.05 -8.49 11.27
CA CYS A 220 11.46 -8.89 11.34
C CYS A 220 12.07 -9.12 9.95
N LEU A 221 11.28 -9.01 8.88
CA LEU A 221 11.74 -9.15 7.51
C LEU A 221 11.95 -7.78 6.86
N THR A 222 13.05 -7.64 6.14
CA THR A 222 13.33 -6.48 5.30
C THR A 222 13.66 -6.92 3.90
N PHE A 223 13.11 -6.23 2.90
CA PHE A 223 13.27 -6.57 1.49
C PHE A 223 14.18 -5.55 0.82
N THR A 224 15.15 -5.99 0.03
CA THR A 224 16.03 -5.11 -0.74
C THR A 224 16.07 -5.57 -2.19
N PRO A 225 15.64 -4.74 -3.16
CA PRO A 225 15.07 -3.39 -2.98
C PRO A 225 13.71 -3.41 -2.27
N ASN A 226 13.27 -2.23 -1.80
CA ASN A 226 11.95 -2.09 -1.19
C ASN A 226 10.84 -2.20 -2.26
N PRO A 227 9.70 -2.85 -1.96
CA PRO A 227 8.56 -2.93 -2.86
C PRO A 227 7.90 -1.55 -3.11
N PRO A 228 7.11 -1.37 -4.19
CA PRO A 228 6.75 -2.37 -5.22
C PRO A 228 7.84 -2.59 -6.29
N TYR A 229 7.80 -3.74 -6.96
CA TYR A 229 8.77 -4.15 -7.98
C TYR A 229 8.16 -4.06 -9.39
N ILE A 230 8.92 -3.55 -10.35
CA ILE A 230 8.51 -3.45 -11.76
C ILE A 230 9.59 -4.12 -12.61
N LEU A 231 9.20 -5.14 -13.38
CA LEU A 231 10.10 -5.84 -14.31
C LEU A 231 9.62 -5.65 -15.74
N GLN A 232 10.56 -5.27 -16.61
CA GLN A 232 10.36 -5.30 -18.06
C GLN A 232 10.40 -6.73 -18.59
N ILE A 233 10.01 -6.89 -19.85
CA ILE A 233 10.01 -8.20 -20.55
C ILE A 233 11.44 -8.76 -20.54
N ASN A 234 11.58 -10.05 -20.17
CA ASN A 234 12.86 -10.76 -20.04
C ASN A 234 13.85 -10.18 -19.01
N GLU A 235 13.41 -9.23 -18.17
CA GLU A 235 14.22 -8.70 -17.08
C GLU A 235 14.31 -9.68 -15.91
N GLU A 236 15.44 -9.65 -15.22
CA GLU A 236 15.74 -10.44 -14.04
C GLU A 236 16.06 -9.50 -12.88
N GLN A 237 15.49 -9.79 -11.71
CA GLN A 237 15.72 -9.03 -10.50
C GLN A 237 16.04 -9.94 -9.31
N HIS A 238 17.10 -9.58 -8.59
CA HIS A 238 17.40 -10.15 -7.29
C HIS A 238 16.66 -9.39 -6.19
N ILE A 239 16.00 -10.14 -5.30
CA ILE A 239 15.38 -9.61 -4.08
C ILE A 239 16.03 -10.28 -2.88
N ASP A 240 16.74 -9.48 -2.09
CA ASP A 240 17.34 -9.90 -0.83
C ASP A 240 16.32 -9.76 0.29
N ILE A 241 15.88 -10.89 0.80
CA ILE A 241 14.99 -10.99 1.96
C ILE A 241 15.89 -11.21 3.18
N SER A 242 15.91 -10.24 4.08
CA SER A 242 16.72 -10.33 5.29
C SER A 242 15.84 -10.51 6.52
N PHE A 243 16.23 -11.43 7.40
CA PHE A 243 15.61 -11.65 8.68
C PHE A 243 16.51 -11.14 9.81
N GLN A 244 15.93 -10.34 10.71
CA GLN A 244 16.57 -9.90 11.93
C GLN A 244 15.55 -9.86 13.07
N MET A 245 15.82 -10.63 14.12
CA MET A 245 14.92 -10.73 15.26
C MET A 245 14.86 -9.42 16.06
N LYS A 246 13.65 -8.89 16.30
CA LYS A 246 13.43 -7.78 17.24
C LYS A 246 13.39 -8.29 18.69
N SER A 247 13.85 -7.47 19.64
CA SER A 247 13.92 -7.83 21.08
C SER A 247 12.57 -8.28 21.66
N GLN A 248 11.47 -7.63 21.26
CA GLN A 248 10.10 -7.95 21.69
C GLN A 248 9.62 -9.36 21.33
N TYR A 249 10.29 -10.02 20.38
CA TYR A 249 9.96 -11.36 19.89
C TYR A 249 10.96 -12.43 20.35
N SER A 250 11.91 -12.07 21.23
CA SER A 250 12.93 -12.99 21.76
C SER A 250 12.36 -14.20 22.51
N TRP A 251 11.12 -14.15 23.00
CA TRP A 251 10.45 -15.31 23.59
C TRP A 251 10.15 -16.45 22.57
N LEU A 252 10.39 -16.21 21.28
CA LEU A 252 10.25 -17.20 20.19
C LEU A 252 11.49 -18.07 20.00
N PHE A 253 12.64 -17.75 20.60
CA PHE A 253 13.84 -18.61 20.51
C PHE A 253 13.53 -20.03 20.98
N GLY A 254 14.10 -21.02 20.28
CA GLY A 254 13.82 -22.46 20.47
C GLY A 254 12.54 -22.97 19.84
N LYS A 255 11.81 -22.10 19.13
CA LYS A 255 10.71 -22.52 18.27
C LYS A 255 11.20 -22.57 16.82
N GLN A 256 10.56 -23.44 16.05
CA GLN A 256 10.61 -23.38 14.61
C GLN A 256 9.46 -22.48 14.13
N LEU A 257 9.76 -21.60 13.19
CA LEU A 257 8.80 -20.68 12.61
C LEU A 257 8.67 -21.01 11.13
N ASN A 258 7.44 -21.28 10.70
CA ASN A 258 7.14 -21.59 9.31
C ASN A 258 6.09 -20.59 8.83
N GLU A 259 6.35 -19.95 7.70
CA GLU A 259 5.48 -18.94 7.10
C GLU A 259 5.44 -19.11 5.57
N ILE A 260 4.36 -18.64 4.95
CA ILE A 260 4.24 -18.58 3.49
C ILE A 260 4.20 -17.11 3.10
N LEU A 261 5.20 -16.69 2.33
CA LEU A 261 5.19 -15.39 1.66
C LEU A 261 4.50 -15.56 0.31
N ILE A 262 3.58 -14.66 0.02
CA ILE A 262 2.85 -14.63 -1.24
C ILE A 262 3.46 -13.52 -2.08
N LEU A 263 4.03 -13.91 -3.21
CA LEU A 263 4.43 -12.99 -4.27
C LEU A 263 3.22 -12.84 -5.20
N HIS A 264 2.62 -11.66 -5.14
CA HIS A 264 1.47 -11.28 -5.96
C HIS A 264 1.87 -10.47 -7.18
N VAL A 265 1.44 -10.93 -8.34
CA VAL A 265 1.62 -10.24 -9.61
C VAL A 265 0.31 -9.57 -9.99
N GLU A 266 0.32 -8.27 -10.25
CA GLU A 266 -0.89 -7.56 -10.67
C GLU A 266 -1.44 -8.16 -11.96
N ASN A 267 -2.71 -8.60 -11.96
CA ASN A 267 -3.37 -9.30 -13.07
C ASN A 267 -2.68 -10.61 -13.52
N GLY A 268 -1.75 -11.15 -12.73
CA GLY A 268 -1.05 -12.39 -12.99
C GLY A 268 -1.38 -13.48 -11.95
N ALA A 269 -0.62 -14.56 -11.98
CA ALA A 269 -0.74 -15.64 -11.00
C ALA A 269 0.14 -15.38 -9.76
N ASP A 270 -0.38 -15.74 -8.58
CA ASP A 270 0.38 -15.67 -7.33
C ASP A 270 1.39 -16.82 -7.21
N THR A 271 2.58 -16.52 -6.68
CA THR A 271 3.60 -17.51 -6.34
C THR A 271 3.77 -17.59 -4.82
N PHE A 272 3.76 -18.79 -4.27
CA PHE A 272 3.90 -19.04 -2.84
C PHE A 272 5.32 -19.47 -2.50
N ILE A 273 5.99 -18.70 -1.64
CA ILE A 273 7.36 -18.92 -1.19
C ILE A 273 7.31 -19.44 0.25
N THR A 274 7.88 -20.62 0.50
CA THR A 274 7.96 -21.17 1.86
C THR A 274 9.13 -20.56 2.61
N LEU A 275 8.90 -20.07 3.82
CA LEU A 275 9.91 -19.51 4.71
C LEU A 275 9.98 -20.35 5.99
N ASP A 276 11.08 -21.07 6.17
CA ASP A 276 11.34 -21.82 7.39
C ASP A 276 12.53 -21.20 8.14
N ILE A 277 12.32 -20.94 9.43
CA ILE A 277 13.28 -20.27 10.31
C ILE A 277 13.47 -21.14 11.55
N THR A 278 14.71 -21.55 11.80
CA THR A 278 15.09 -22.24 13.05
C THR A 278 15.93 -21.32 13.92
N LEU A 279 15.47 -21.14 15.16
CA LEU A 279 16.07 -20.23 16.13
C LEU A 279 16.82 -21.02 17.21
N ASP A 280 18.12 -20.76 17.33
CA ASP A 280 18.99 -21.39 18.33
C ASP A 280 18.57 -20.97 19.74
N MET A 281 18.36 -21.94 20.63
CA MET A 281 18.17 -21.63 22.05
C MET A 281 19.44 -21.04 22.64
N GLY A 282 19.30 -19.87 23.24
CA GLY A 282 20.38 -19.18 23.94
C GLY A 282 19.87 -18.50 25.20
N PRO A 283 20.74 -17.75 25.90
CA PRO A 283 20.36 -17.06 27.13
C PRO A 283 19.52 -15.80 26.91
N PHE A 284 19.43 -15.30 25.68
CA PHE A 284 18.50 -14.24 25.30
C PHE A 284 17.10 -14.83 25.12
N GLY A 285 16.06 -14.19 25.67
CA GLY A 285 14.72 -14.78 25.67
C GLY A 285 14.43 -15.74 26.83
N LEU A 286 15.39 -16.02 27.72
CA LEU A 286 15.16 -16.91 28.86
C LEU A 286 14.61 -16.18 30.07
N SER A 287 13.67 -16.81 30.75
CA SER A 287 13.29 -16.42 32.10
C SER A 287 14.37 -16.81 33.12
N PHE A 288 14.48 -16.08 34.23
CA PHE A 288 15.47 -16.34 35.28
C PHE A 288 15.43 -17.75 35.90
N ASN A 289 14.31 -18.46 35.74
CA ASN A 289 14.13 -19.82 36.24
C ASN A 289 14.66 -20.89 35.28
N GLN A 290 14.88 -20.54 34.00
CA GLN A 290 15.41 -21.45 32.99
C GLN A 290 16.94 -21.46 32.92
N PHE A 291 17.60 -20.50 33.58
CA PHE A 291 19.06 -20.48 33.67
C PHE A 291 19.59 -21.58 34.61
N PRO A 292 20.81 -22.09 34.36
CA PRO A 292 21.50 -22.97 35.29
C PRO A 292 21.64 -22.36 36.70
N PRO A 293 21.80 -23.21 37.75
CA PRO A 293 22.02 -22.73 39.11
C PRO A 293 23.25 -21.80 39.20
N THR A 294 23.10 -20.69 39.93
CA THR A 294 24.21 -19.79 40.24
C THR A 294 25.03 -20.37 41.38
N LEU A 295 26.32 -20.56 41.16
CA LEU A 295 27.23 -21.19 42.13
C LEU A 295 28.26 -20.18 42.65
N PHE A 296 28.59 -20.28 43.94
CA PHE A 296 29.57 -19.43 44.62
C PHE A 296 30.61 -20.28 45.35
N ASP A 297 31.88 -19.93 45.15
CA ASP A 297 33.04 -20.51 45.85
C ASP A 297 33.30 -19.70 47.12
N SER A 298 32.98 -20.29 48.27
CA SER A 298 33.11 -19.63 49.58
C SER A 298 34.55 -19.29 49.99
N GLU A 299 35.55 -20.04 49.50
CA GLU A 299 36.95 -19.89 49.87
C GLU A 299 37.61 -18.79 49.05
N LYS A 300 37.39 -18.84 47.73
CA LYS A 300 37.86 -17.79 46.81
C LYS A 300 37.00 -16.52 46.87
N ARG A 301 35.85 -16.57 47.55
CA ARG A 301 34.87 -15.47 47.67
C ARG A 301 34.43 -14.91 46.31
N GLN A 302 34.18 -15.80 45.35
CA GLN A 302 33.81 -15.41 43.99
C GLN A 302 32.74 -16.35 43.42
N TYR A 303 31.96 -15.83 42.47
CA TYR A 303 31.01 -16.63 41.70
C TYR A 303 31.75 -17.49 40.66
N ILE A 304 31.15 -18.63 40.31
CA ILE A 304 31.67 -19.52 39.28
C ILE A 304 31.03 -19.15 37.93
N TYR A 305 31.88 -18.76 36.99
CA TYR A 305 31.48 -18.19 35.69
C TYR A 305 31.63 -19.17 34.51
N SER A 306 32.24 -20.33 34.72
CA SER A 306 32.37 -21.40 33.72
C SER A 306 32.09 -22.76 34.36
N ILE A 307 31.43 -23.64 33.61
CA ILE A 307 31.09 -24.99 34.08
C ILE A 307 32.24 -25.92 33.70
N ASP A 308 33.34 -25.88 34.45
CA ASP A 308 34.20 -27.07 34.52
C ASP A 308 33.51 -28.09 35.43
N LYS A 309 32.91 -29.11 34.82
CA LYS A 309 32.09 -30.15 35.47
C LYS A 309 32.85 -31.01 36.51
N ASN A 310 34.12 -30.73 36.80
CA ASN A 310 34.99 -31.55 37.63
C ASN A 310 35.38 -30.95 38.99
N THR A 311 34.73 -29.90 39.45
CA THR A 311 34.97 -29.34 40.79
C THR A 311 33.89 -29.82 41.77
N SER A 312 33.78 -31.13 41.99
CA SER A 312 33.03 -31.67 43.12
C SER A 312 33.78 -31.36 44.41
N SER A 313 33.41 -30.26 45.07
CA SER A 313 33.90 -29.91 46.40
C SER A 313 32.73 -29.48 47.28
N GLU A 314 32.76 -29.85 48.56
CA GLU A 314 31.76 -29.45 49.59
C GLU A 314 31.67 -27.92 49.81
N ARG A 315 32.43 -27.13 49.04
CA ARG A 315 32.69 -25.68 49.22
C ARG A 315 31.90 -24.80 48.25
N ILE A 316 31.25 -25.41 47.26
CA ILE A 316 30.45 -24.72 46.26
C ILE A 316 29.02 -24.62 46.78
N ILE A 317 28.53 -23.39 46.94
CA ILE A 317 27.19 -23.10 47.46
C ILE A 317 26.31 -22.62 46.31
N GLU A 318 25.11 -23.21 46.20
CA GLU A 318 24.08 -22.71 45.29
C GLU A 318 23.42 -21.44 45.86
N MET A 319 23.54 -20.34 45.14
CA MET A 319 22.96 -19.05 45.49
C MET A 319 21.56 -18.91 44.90
N LYS A 320 20.56 -19.57 45.51
CA LYS A 320 19.19 -19.67 44.97
C LYS A 320 18.50 -18.34 44.68
N ASN A 321 18.79 -17.32 45.49
CA ASN A 321 18.19 -15.99 45.36
C ASN A 321 18.97 -15.05 44.45
N ASP A 322 20.16 -15.44 44.00
CA ASP A 322 20.98 -14.60 43.14
C ASP A 322 20.59 -14.75 41.68
N PRO A 323 20.77 -13.68 40.88
CA PRO A 323 20.51 -13.75 39.46
C PRO A 323 21.47 -14.75 38.77
N PRO A 324 21.18 -15.14 37.52
CA PRO A 324 22.04 -16.05 36.77
C PRO A 324 23.47 -15.55 36.70
N ALA A 325 24.43 -16.48 36.75
CA ALA A 325 25.86 -16.18 36.72
C ALA A 325 26.28 -15.26 35.55
N LEU A 326 25.62 -15.38 34.39
CA LEU A 326 25.80 -14.50 33.23
C LEU A 326 25.59 -13.01 33.56
N TYR A 327 24.50 -12.66 34.26
CA TYR A 327 24.23 -11.27 34.61
C TYR A 327 25.20 -10.78 35.69
N ILE A 328 25.56 -11.65 36.62
CA ILE A 328 26.53 -11.33 37.69
C ILE A 328 27.89 -11.03 37.10
N SER A 329 28.41 -11.90 36.23
CA SER A 329 29.73 -11.72 35.62
C SER A 329 29.82 -10.45 34.77
N LEU A 330 28.79 -10.13 33.99
CA LEU A 330 28.73 -8.88 33.22
C LEU A 330 28.78 -7.66 34.15
N ILE A 331 27.94 -7.64 35.20
CA ILE A 331 27.88 -6.50 36.12
C ILE A 331 29.15 -6.38 36.96
N ASP A 332 29.70 -7.48 37.45
CA ASP A 332 30.89 -7.46 38.29
C ASP A 332 32.12 -7.05 37.45
N CYS A 333 32.26 -7.55 36.22
CA CYS A 333 33.30 -7.08 35.29
C CYS A 333 33.17 -5.59 34.96
N LEU A 334 31.94 -5.07 34.78
CA LEU A 334 31.71 -3.63 34.60
C LEU A 334 32.02 -2.81 35.85
N LYS A 335 31.72 -3.33 37.05
CA LYS A 335 31.94 -2.63 38.33
C LYS A 335 33.42 -2.47 38.68
N GLU A 336 34.25 -3.40 38.25
CA GLU A 336 35.71 -3.39 38.44
C GLU A 336 36.41 -2.35 37.54
N ARG A 337 35.70 -1.84 36.53
CA ARG A 337 36.25 -0.89 35.57
C ARG A 337 35.90 0.55 35.90
N ASN A 338 36.83 1.44 35.59
CA ASN A 338 36.69 2.88 35.85
C ASN A 338 36.30 3.69 34.60
N ASP A 339 36.18 3.05 33.44
CA ASP A 339 35.92 3.69 32.14
C ASP A 339 34.44 3.66 31.71
N LEU A 340 33.53 3.21 32.58
CA LEU A 340 32.10 3.16 32.29
C LEU A 340 31.49 4.58 32.26
N ASN A 341 31.26 5.10 31.05
CA ASN A 341 30.60 6.38 30.80
C ASN A 341 29.36 6.22 29.91
N LEU A 342 28.17 6.38 30.50
CA LEU A 342 26.89 6.19 29.81
C LEU A 342 26.70 7.19 28.65
N LEU A 343 27.13 8.44 28.78
CA LEU A 343 26.99 9.45 27.73
C LEU A 343 27.78 9.07 26.46
N ASN A 344 28.92 8.39 26.63
CA ASN A 344 29.71 7.89 25.51
C ASN A 344 29.09 6.63 24.89
N ILE A 345 28.49 5.76 25.71
CA ILE A 345 27.85 4.51 25.25
C ILE A 345 26.62 4.79 24.39
N PHE A 346 25.85 5.82 24.73
CA PHE A 346 24.61 6.17 24.04
C PHE A 346 24.79 7.22 22.94
N ASN A 347 26.02 7.50 22.54
CA ASN A 347 26.29 8.31 21.35
C ASN A 347 26.05 7.46 20.08
N SER A 348 25.22 7.93 19.16
CA SER A 348 24.73 7.18 17.99
C SER A 348 25.86 6.62 17.12
N ASP A 349 26.91 7.41 16.90
CA ASP A 349 28.03 7.03 16.04
C ASP A 349 28.81 5.81 16.57
N ILE A 350 28.80 5.64 17.89
CA ILE A 350 29.47 4.53 18.57
C ILE A 350 28.58 3.29 18.54
N GLN A 351 27.26 3.44 18.72
CA GLN A 351 26.33 2.31 18.77
C GLN A 351 26.25 1.54 17.46
N ASP A 352 26.17 2.25 16.33
CA ASP A 352 26.02 1.62 15.01
C ASP A 352 27.28 0.88 14.55
N ALA A 353 28.44 1.21 15.14
CA ALA A 353 29.73 0.61 14.80
C ALA A 353 30.12 -0.60 15.67
N ILE A 354 29.37 -0.90 16.73
CA ILE A 354 29.75 -1.96 17.68
C ILE A 354 29.25 -3.33 17.22
N ASP A 355 30.21 -4.23 17.02
CA ASP A 355 29.92 -5.63 16.78
C ASP A 355 29.76 -6.40 18.10
N LEU A 356 28.51 -6.76 18.42
CA LEU A 356 28.17 -7.57 19.59
C LEU A 356 28.21 -9.08 19.32
N ILE A 357 28.44 -9.51 18.09
CA ILE A 357 28.41 -10.92 17.68
C ILE A 357 29.46 -11.77 18.44
N PRO A 358 30.72 -11.31 18.65
CA PRO A 358 31.72 -12.11 19.37
C PRO A 358 31.35 -12.38 20.83
N ILE A 359 30.94 -11.35 21.59
CA ILE A 359 30.53 -11.51 22.99
C ILE A 359 29.25 -12.35 23.09
N ARG A 360 28.32 -12.18 22.15
CA ARG A 360 27.11 -13.00 22.04
C ARG A 360 27.47 -14.47 21.82
N ASN A 361 28.36 -14.80 20.89
CA ASN A 361 28.78 -16.18 20.65
C ASN A 361 29.43 -16.82 21.88
N GLN A 362 30.31 -16.08 22.56
CA GLN A 362 30.94 -16.55 23.80
C GLN A 362 29.92 -16.86 24.92
N ILE A 363 28.87 -16.06 25.00
CA ILE A 363 27.75 -16.27 25.93
C ILE A 363 26.99 -17.56 25.61
N TYR A 364 26.74 -17.86 24.33
CA TYR A 364 26.11 -19.12 23.88
C TYR A 364 27.00 -20.34 24.18
N GLU A 365 28.32 -20.17 24.20
CA GLU A 365 29.29 -21.21 24.57
C GLU A 365 29.42 -21.41 26.10
N HIS A 366 28.62 -20.72 26.91
CA HIS A 366 28.66 -20.76 28.38
C HIS A 366 30.02 -20.35 29.00
N ASN A 367 30.76 -19.47 28.32
CA ASN A 367 32.01 -18.91 28.81
C ASN A 367 31.80 -17.46 29.28
N TYR A 368 31.63 -17.24 30.58
CA TYR A 368 31.33 -15.90 31.12
C TYR A 368 32.56 -15.11 31.59
N ASN A 369 33.75 -15.36 31.00
CA ASN A 369 34.93 -14.52 31.20
C ASN A 369 35.00 -13.38 30.16
N PHE A 370 34.63 -12.17 30.56
CA PHE A 370 34.51 -11.03 29.64
C PHE A 370 35.65 -9.99 29.71
N GLN A 371 36.80 -10.36 30.31
CA GLN A 371 37.92 -9.43 30.53
C GLN A 371 38.42 -8.76 29.23
N ASN A 372 38.30 -9.43 28.09
CA ASN A 372 38.81 -8.96 26.80
C ASN A 372 37.90 -7.97 26.05
N TYR A 373 36.66 -7.77 26.47
CA TYR A 373 35.72 -6.85 25.80
C TYR A 373 35.78 -5.44 26.41
N SER A 374 35.45 -4.39 25.66
CA SER A 374 35.38 -3.02 26.23
C SER A 374 34.11 -2.82 27.07
N SER A 375 34.10 -1.81 27.94
CA SER A 375 32.94 -1.51 28.81
C SER A 375 31.67 -1.21 28.01
N VAL A 376 31.82 -0.69 26.79
CA VAL A 376 30.70 -0.46 25.87
C VAL A 376 30.07 -1.79 25.40
N HIS A 377 30.88 -2.77 24.97
CA HIS A 377 30.38 -4.08 24.55
C HIS A 377 29.64 -4.79 25.70
N LEU A 378 30.24 -4.78 26.91
CA LEU A 378 29.66 -5.40 28.09
C LEU A 378 28.32 -4.77 28.48
N PHE A 379 28.24 -3.44 28.43
CA PHE A 379 27.02 -2.73 28.81
C PHE A 379 25.92 -2.91 27.76
N MET A 380 26.27 -2.84 26.47
CA MET A 380 25.30 -3.04 25.39
C MET A 380 24.76 -4.47 25.36
N ILE A 381 25.60 -5.50 25.57
CA ILE A 381 25.10 -6.87 25.64
C ILE A 381 24.21 -7.11 26.88
N LEU A 382 24.55 -6.50 28.03
CA LEU A 382 23.71 -6.54 29.23
C LEU A 382 22.35 -5.89 28.97
N LEU A 383 22.32 -4.75 28.26
CA LEU A 383 21.09 -4.08 27.88
C LEU A 383 20.22 -4.98 26.97
N HIS A 384 20.82 -5.61 25.97
CA HIS A 384 20.15 -6.59 25.11
C HIS A 384 19.60 -7.80 25.88
N LEU A 385 20.34 -8.30 26.88
CA LEU A 385 19.87 -9.39 27.76
C LEU A 385 18.68 -8.97 28.63
N LEU A 386 18.61 -7.70 29.05
CA LEU A 386 17.46 -7.18 29.80
C LEU A 386 16.24 -6.96 28.90
N GLN A 387 16.46 -6.40 27.71
CA GLN A 387 15.39 -6.13 26.72
C GLN A 387 14.83 -7.41 26.07
N SER A 388 15.59 -8.51 26.10
CA SER A 388 15.15 -9.81 25.60
C SER A 388 14.52 -10.70 26.67
N LEU A 389 14.26 -10.20 27.88
CA LEU A 389 13.52 -11.00 28.86
C LEU A 389 12.08 -11.24 28.38
N PRO A 390 11.49 -12.44 28.57
CA PRO A 390 10.10 -12.73 28.20
C PRO A 390 9.08 -11.76 28.81
N GLU A 391 9.38 -11.32 30.03
CA GLU A 391 8.69 -10.22 30.69
C GLU A 391 9.74 -9.19 31.14
N PRO A 392 9.44 -7.89 31.05
CA PRO A 392 10.33 -6.86 31.57
C PRO A 392 10.61 -7.11 33.06
N LEU A 393 11.80 -6.72 33.51
CA LEU A 393 12.29 -6.99 34.86
C LEU A 393 11.27 -6.59 35.95
N ILE A 394 10.55 -5.49 35.72
CA ILE A 394 9.35 -5.10 36.44
C ILE A 394 8.16 -5.37 35.52
N SER A 395 7.29 -6.31 35.90
CA SER A 395 6.16 -6.72 35.05
C SER A 395 5.11 -5.62 34.88
N ARG A 396 4.24 -5.78 33.87
CA ARG A 396 3.11 -4.87 33.63
C ARG A 396 2.18 -4.79 34.83
N ASP A 397 1.85 -5.92 35.45
CA ASP A 397 0.94 -5.96 36.61
C ASP A 397 1.48 -5.16 37.81
N ILE A 398 2.81 -5.19 38.01
CA ILE A 398 3.46 -4.43 39.07
C ILE A 398 3.41 -2.91 38.75
N GLN A 399 3.60 -2.55 37.47
CA GLN A 399 3.49 -1.16 37.01
C GLN A 399 2.05 -0.63 37.05
N ASP A 400 1.05 -1.45 36.71
CA ASP A 400 -0.35 -1.08 36.78
C ASP A 400 -0.76 -0.73 38.23
N LYS A 401 -0.29 -1.52 39.21
CA LYS A 401 -0.46 -1.19 40.65
C LYS A 401 0.19 0.14 41.04
N MET A 402 1.27 0.54 40.36
CA MET A 402 2.00 1.78 40.60
C MET A 402 1.31 3.01 40.00
N PHE A 403 0.83 2.91 38.76
CA PHE A 403 0.39 4.06 37.96
C PHE A 403 -1.15 4.25 37.92
N LEU A 404 -1.96 3.20 38.20
CA LEU A 404 -3.43 3.29 38.23
C LEU A 404 -4.00 3.56 39.64
N GLY A 405 -3.17 3.54 40.68
CA GLY A 405 -3.55 3.60 42.09
C GLY A 405 -4.21 4.90 42.60
N ASN A 406 -4.64 5.84 41.73
CA ASN A 406 -5.32 7.07 42.15
C ASN A 406 -6.58 7.45 41.35
N ASN A 407 -7.07 6.63 40.40
CA ASN A 407 -8.26 6.97 39.60
C ASN A 407 -9.31 5.82 39.54
N THR A 408 -9.74 5.30 40.69
CA THR A 408 -10.93 4.42 40.75
C THR A 408 -11.94 4.90 41.79
N THR A 409 -12.65 5.99 41.48
CA THR A 409 -14.05 6.14 41.88
C THR A 409 -14.93 5.43 40.86
N SER A 410 -14.99 4.10 40.93
CA SER A 410 -16.19 3.37 40.47
C SER A 410 -16.33 2.05 41.23
N ASN A 411 -17.33 2.04 42.11
CA ASN A 411 -18.03 0.91 42.72
C ASN A 411 -17.46 -0.50 42.48
N ARG A 412 -16.70 -1.00 43.45
CA ARG A 412 -16.79 -2.40 43.94
C ARG A 412 -16.18 -2.48 45.33
N SER A 413 -17.03 -2.72 46.31
CA SER A 413 -16.68 -2.91 47.72
C SER A 413 -15.82 -4.16 47.90
N TYR A 414 -14.55 -3.97 48.22
CA TYR A 414 -13.74 -4.95 48.93
C TYR A 414 -13.27 -4.30 50.24
N GLN A 415 -13.80 -4.80 51.36
CA GLN A 415 -13.40 -4.39 52.69
C GLN A 415 -11.98 -4.87 52.97
N LEU A 416 -11.06 -3.94 53.22
CA LEU A 416 -9.80 -4.21 53.92
C LEU A 416 -10.05 -4.12 55.43
N PRO A 417 -9.46 -5.01 56.26
CA PRO A 417 -9.60 -4.95 57.71
C PRO A 417 -8.76 -3.80 58.29
N SER A 418 -9.42 -2.98 59.12
CA SER A 418 -8.89 -2.21 60.26
C SER A 418 -7.65 -1.32 60.04
N GLY A 419 -7.92 -0.02 59.90
CA GLY A 419 -7.53 0.94 60.94
C GLY A 419 -6.23 1.72 60.76
N SER A 420 -6.26 2.80 59.97
CA SER A 420 -5.78 4.14 60.39
C SER A 420 -6.07 5.16 59.28
N SER A 421 -7.01 6.07 59.52
CA SER A 421 -7.30 7.22 58.67
C SER A 421 -6.19 8.27 58.80
N ILE A 422 -5.54 8.63 57.69
CA ILE A 422 -4.69 9.83 57.63
C ILE A 422 -5.43 10.87 56.80
N GLN A 423 -5.82 11.96 57.46
CA GLN A 423 -6.48 13.12 56.86
C GLN A 423 -5.58 13.81 55.83
N SER A 424 -6.26 14.27 54.78
CA SER A 424 -5.76 15.07 53.67
C SER A 424 -5.19 16.41 54.13
N HIS A 425 -3.89 16.60 53.95
CA HIS A 425 -3.32 17.91 53.68
C HIS A 425 -2.52 17.82 52.38
N ILE A 426 -2.87 18.70 51.43
CA ILE A 426 -2.19 18.90 50.15
C ILE A 426 -1.03 19.88 50.40
N PRO A 427 0.22 19.54 50.09
CA PRO A 427 1.23 20.57 49.86
C PRO A 427 1.97 20.38 48.52
N ASN A 428 2.16 21.51 47.82
CA ASN A 428 3.09 21.83 46.73
C ASN A 428 3.41 20.72 45.69
N GLU A 429 2.97 20.98 44.45
CA GLU A 429 2.90 20.04 43.32
C GLU A 429 4.23 19.31 42.99
N ASN A 430 5.39 19.95 43.13
CA ASN A 430 6.68 19.29 42.86
C ASN A 430 7.17 18.37 44.00
N SER A 431 6.86 18.66 45.26
CA SER A 431 7.22 17.79 46.39
C SER A 431 6.33 16.55 46.49
N SER A 432 5.07 16.66 46.06
CA SER A 432 4.10 15.57 46.10
C SER A 432 4.46 14.44 45.13
N GLN A 433 4.92 14.76 43.92
CA GLN A 433 5.31 13.76 42.90
C GLN A 433 6.56 12.99 43.31
N GLN A 434 7.59 13.66 43.83
CA GLN A 434 8.83 13.00 44.28
C GLN A 434 8.58 12.07 45.48
N GLN A 435 7.78 12.51 46.46
CA GLN A 435 7.41 11.67 47.62
C GLN A 435 6.52 10.48 47.22
N HIS A 436 5.62 10.68 46.24
CA HIS A 436 4.80 9.61 45.70
C HIS A 436 5.65 8.58 44.94
N MET A 437 6.61 9.01 44.12
CA MET A 437 7.52 8.12 43.42
C MET A 437 8.46 7.36 44.35
N ALA A 438 8.96 7.98 45.43
CA ALA A 438 9.78 7.27 46.42
C ALA A 438 9.02 6.13 47.12
N LYS A 439 7.74 6.34 47.48
CA LYS A 439 6.87 5.28 48.02
C LYS A 439 6.62 4.17 46.99
N ALA A 440 6.44 4.56 45.74
CA ALA A 440 6.19 3.64 44.63
C ALA A 440 7.40 2.73 44.33
N VAL A 441 8.63 3.26 44.42
CA VAL A 441 9.88 2.49 44.33
C VAL A 441 9.93 1.40 45.40
N GLY A 442 9.64 1.75 46.66
CA GLY A 442 9.60 0.79 47.77
C GLY A 442 8.59 -0.34 47.52
N PHE A 443 7.37 0.01 47.10
CA PHE A 443 6.32 -0.97 46.79
C PHE A 443 6.72 -1.93 45.65
N ILE A 444 7.29 -1.42 44.56
CA ILE A 444 7.71 -2.25 43.42
C ILE A 444 8.78 -3.25 43.85
N ILE A 445 9.78 -2.80 44.60
CA ILE A 445 10.88 -3.63 45.09
C ILE A 445 10.36 -4.81 45.95
N GLU A 446 9.31 -4.60 46.74
CA GLU A 446 8.70 -5.66 47.57
C GLU A 446 7.96 -6.73 46.75
N GLN A 447 7.47 -6.37 45.55
CA GLN A 447 6.74 -7.29 44.66
C GLN A 447 7.65 -8.10 43.73
N LEU A 448 8.92 -7.73 43.59
CA LEU A 448 9.88 -8.44 42.74
C LEU A 448 10.32 -9.77 43.35
N GLN A 449 10.48 -10.79 42.50
CA GLN A 449 11.06 -12.06 42.92
C GLN A 449 12.52 -11.89 43.38
N PRO A 450 13.05 -12.73 44.28
CA PRO A 450 14.38 -12.56 44.86
C PRO A 450 15.50 -12.34 43.82
N LYS A 451 15.53 -13.15 42.76
CA LYS A 451 16.51 -13.04 41.66
C LYS A 451 16.41 -11.72 40.90
N GLN A 452 15.18 -11.32 40.56
CA GLN A 452 14.89 -10.07 39.85
C GLN A 452 15.28 -8.85 40.69
N ARG A 453 14.91 -8.87 41.97
CA ARG A 453 15.22 -7.82 42.94
C ARG A 453 16.73 -7.65 43.11
N ASN A 454 17.46 -8.76 43.27
CA ASN A 454 18.92 -8.72 43.39
C ASN A 454 19.60 -8.22 42.12
N LEU A 455 19.12 -8.62 40.93
CA LEU A 455 19.60 -8.08 39.66
C LEU A 455 19.34 -6.58 39.54
N PHE A 456 18.11 -6.15 39.84
CA PHE A 456 17.70 -4.75 39.80
C PHE A 456 18.60 -3.88 40.67
N PHE A 457 18.91 -4.32 41.90
CA PHE A 457 19.83 -3.61 42.78
C PHE A 457 21.25 -3.56 42.25
N ARG A 458 21.78 -4.68 41.76
CA ARG A 458 23.12 -4.73 41.14
C ARG A 458 23.21 -3.77 39.96
N PHE A 459 22.17 -3.69 39.15
CA PHE A 459 22.07 -2.79 37.99
C PHE A 459 21.99 -1.32 38.42
N LEU A 460 21.15 -0.97 39.40
CA LEU A 460 21.07 0.40 39.92
C LEU A 460 22.39 0.88 40.53
N LEU A 461 23.08 0.02 41.30
CA LEU A 461 24.40 0.35 41.86
C LEU A 461 25.45 0.56 40.77
N LEU A 462 25.38 -0.19 39.68
CA LEU A 462 26.23 0.01 38.51
C LEU A 462 25.96 1.37 37.87
N LEU A 463 24.69 1.69 37.59
CA LEU A 463 24.30 2.96 36.99
C LEU A 463 24.68 4.16 37.86
N GLN A 464 24.50 4.07 39.18
CA GLN A 464 24.80 5.16 40.11
C GLN A 464 26.27 5.59 40.07
N LYS A 465 27.22 4.67 39.88
CA LYS A 465 28.65 5.01 39.74
C LYS A 465 28.94 5.87 38.51
N SER A 466 28.15 5.71 37.45
CA SER A 466 28.36 6.32 36.14
C SER A 466 27.31 7.38 35.79
N TRP A 467 26.36 7.65 36.70
CA TRP A 467 25.29 8.62 36.49
C TRP A 467 25.84 10.05 36.63
N PRO A 468 25.52 10.97 35.70
CA PRO A 468 25.99 12.35 35.81
C PRO A 468 25.42 13.03 37.06
N THR A 469 26.25 13.77 37.78
CA THR A 469 25.84 14.50 39.00
C THR A 469 24.94 15.68 38.65
N SER A 470 24.13 16.14 39.63
CA SER A 470 23.26 17.32 39.47
C SER A 470 24.00 18.58 39.02
N GLU A 471 25.30 18.71 39.33
CA GLU A 471 26.14 19.81 38.86
C GLU A 471 26.61 19.62 37.41
N GLN A 472 26.90 18.39 36.99
CA GLN A 472 27.23 18.06 35.59
C GLN A 472 26.01 18.28 34.68
N ILE A 473 24.81 17.90 35.14
CA ILE A 473 23.56 18.14 34.40
C ILE A 473 23.27 19.65 34.28
N LYS A 474 23.51 20.44 35.33
CA LYS A 474 23.27 21.90 35.33
C LYS A 474 24.31 22.72 34.55
N ARG A 475 25.52 22.19 34.33
CA ARG A 475 26.57 22.85 33.53
C ARG A 475 26.47 22.57 32.03
N ASN A 476 25.59 21.65 31.64
CA ASN A 476 25.43 21.22 30.24
C ASN A 476 24.38 22.08 29.53
N ASP A 477 24.78 23.27 29.08
CA ASP A 477 23.97 24.17 28.22
C ASP A 477 23.92 23.72 26.74
N ASN A 478 24.52 22.58 26.39
CA ASN A 478 24.49 22.04 25.03
C ASN A 478 23.27 21.12 24.82
N ASP A 479 22.30 21.56 24.00
CA ASP A 479 21.08 20.81 23.62
C ASP A 479 21.36 19.35 23.21
N THR A 480 22.50 19.09 22.57
CA THR A 480 22.90 17.75 22.10
C THR A 480 23.15 16.76 23.24
N GLN A 481 23.82 17.18 24.33
CA GLN A 481 24.13 16.28 25.45
C GLN A 481 22.90 16.01 26.32
N GLN A 482 22.02 17.00 26.47
CA GLN A 482 20.74 16.82 27.15
C GLN A 482 19.81 15.87 26.37
N SER A 483 19.83 15.96 25.03
CA SER A 483 19.14 15.00 24.17
C SER A 483 19.65 13.57 24.36
N ILE A 484 20.97 13.37 24.36
CA ILE A 484 21.59 12.05 24.62
C ILE A 484 21.17 11.52 25.99
N LEU A 485 21.23 12.34 27.04
CA LEU A 485 20.82 11.92 28.38
C LEU A 485 19.35 11.48 28.45
N ASN A 486 18.46 12.18 27.76
CA ASN A 486 17.05 11.78 27.67
C ASN A 486 16.88 10.44 26.95
N VAL A 487 17.62 10.20 25.86
CA VAL A 487 17.65 8.91 25.16
C VAL A 487 18.20 7.81 26.07
N CYS A 488 19.26 8.08 26.83
CA CYS A 488 19.80 7.14 27.83
C CYS A 488 18.72 6.73 28.83
N ILE A 489 18.03 7.71 29.45
CA ILE A 489 16.97 7.46 30.43
C ILE A 489 15.86 6.63 29.81
N ASP A 490 15.45 6.93 28.58
CA ASP A 490 14.43 6.17 27.86
C ASP A 490 14.82 4.72 27.67
N VAL A 491 15.99 4.47 27.08
CA VAL A 491 16.46 3.11 26.76
C VAL A 491 16.67 2.30 28.03
N LEU A 492 17.26 2.92 29.06
CA LEU A 492 17.44 2.29 30.37
C LEU A 492 16.10 1.95 30.99
N ALA A 493 15.14 2.88 31.00
CA ALA A 493 13.84 2.62 31.58
C ALA A 493 13.08 1.54 30.81
N LEU A 494 13.14 1.52 29.47
CA LEU A 494 12.53 0.49 28.63
C LEU A 494 13.18 -0.89 28.78
N SER A 495 14.41 -0.98 29.28
CA SER A 495 15.04 -2.28 29.55
C SER A 495 14.55 -2.97 30.82
N ILE A 496 13.93 -2.22 31.74
CA ILE A 496 13.44 -2.73 33.03
C ILE A 496 11.93 -2.57 33.22
N LEU A 497 11.29 -1.62 32.52
CA LEU A 497 9.85 -1.34 32.57
C LEU A 497 9.19 -1.74 31.25
N HIS A 498 7.87 -1.88 31.29
CA HIS A 498 7.07 -2.20 30.12
C HIS A 498 6.72 -0.91 29.38
N ALA A 499 6.63 -0.97 28.05
CA ALA A 499 6.37 0.21 27.20
C ALA A 499 4.98 0.86 27.39
N HIS A 500 4.08 0.28 28.21
CA HIS A 500 2.70 0.78 28.35
C HIS A 500 2.64 2.02 29.26
N ALA A 501 3.55 2.13 30.23
CA ALA A 501 3.72 3.35 31.02
C ALA A 501 4.23 4.46 30.11
N ASN A 502 3.73 5.68 30.25
CA ASN A 502 4.16 6.78 29.38
C ASN A 502 5.63 7.18 29.64
N ARG A 503 6.23 7.92 28.70
CA ARG A 503 7.64 8.34 28.77
C ARG A 503 8.00 9.01 30.10
N ASN A 504 7.18 9.96 30.54
CA ASN A 504 7.42 10.73 31.76
C ASN A 504 7.36 9.87 33.03
N GLN A 505 6.42 8.92 33.09
CA GLN A 505 6.30 7.94 34.17
C GLN A 505 7.56 7.09 34.29
N ARG A 506 8.05 6.57 33.17
CA ARG A 506 9.27 5.75 33.11
C ARG A 506 10.51 6.56 33.52
N HIS A 507 10.63 7.78 33.02
CA HIS A 507 11.71 8.71 33.38
C HIS A 507 11.73 9.00 34.88
N ASN A 508 10.59 9.44 35.42
CA ASN A 508 10.48 9.81 36.82
C ASN A 508 10.75 8.62 37.75
N PHE A 509 10.33 7.41 37.38
CA PHE A 509 10.63 6.21 38.14
C PHE A 509 12.14 5.91 38.18
N LEU A 510 12.80 5.89 37.03
CA LEU A 510 14.24 5.60 36.96
C LEU A 510 15.05 6.66 37.73
N LEU A 511 14.71 7.94 37.54
CA LEU A 511 15.34 9.04 38.27
C LEU A 511 15.08 8.94 39.78
N ALA A 512 13.89 8.55 40.21
CA ALA A 512 13.61 8.32 41.64
C ALA A 512 14.46 7.17 42.20
N CYS A 513 14.66 6.08 41.44
CA CYS A 513 15.50 4.96 41.85
C CYS A 513 16.99 5.33 42.01
N LEU A 514 17.46 6.31 41.21
CA LEU A 514 18.83 6.82 41.20
C LEU A 514 19.06 7.94 42.23
N ASN A 515 18.04 8.79 42.45
CA ASN A 515 18.08 9.92 43.39
C ASN A 515 17.76 9.55 44.84
N ASP A 516 17.23 8.35 45.11
CA ASP A 516 16.92 7.95 46.48
C ASP A 516 18.22 7.76 47.30
N GLU A 517 18.62 8.83 48.00
CA GLU A 517 19.75 8.86 48.92
C GLU A 517 19.51 8.01 50.19
N LYS A 518 18.30 7.47 50.44
CA LYS A 518 18.02 6.63 51.62
C LYS A 518 18.54 5.18 51.51
N LYS A 519 19.51 4.92 50.63
CA LYS A 519 20.08 3.58 50.44
C LYS A 519 21.22 3.19 51.40
N LYS A 520 21.28 3.74 52.62
CA LYS A 520 22.16 3.17 53.68
C LYS A 520 21.80 1.71 54.03
N ASN A 521 20.63 1.23 53.63
CA ASN A 521 20.15 -0.15 53.82
C ASN A 521 20.41 -1.10 52.62
N PHE A 522 21.16 -0.68 51.60
CA PHE A 522 21.46 -1.48 50.39
C PHE A 522 22.92 -1.99 50.37
N LYS A 523 23.63 -1.89 51.50
CA LYS A 523 24.96 -2.47 51.70
C LYS A 523 24.87 -3.89 52.22
#